data_AF-A0AA38HGD5-F1
#
_entry.id   AF-A0AA38HGD5-F1
#
_cell.length_a   1.000
_cell.length_b   1.000
_cell.length_c   1.000
_cell.angle_alpha   90.00
_cell.angle_beta   90.00
_cell.angle_gamma   90.00
#
_symmetry.space_group_name_H-M   'P 1'
#
loop_
_entity.id
_entity.type
_entity.pdbx_description
1 polymer ?
#
loop_
_entity_poly.entity_id
_entity_poly.type
_entity_poly.pdbx_seq_one_letter_code
_entity_poly.pdbx_strand_id
1 'polypeptide(L)'
;MDPPNERHVGDLGNVEADNHGRAVFVVEDGIISVEDIIGRAVVIHAQEDDLGQGNNHLSKKTGNAGEAIVCGIIARSSGLFQNKKQICACDGTTLWEES
;
A
#
# COMPACT_ATOMS: atom_id res chain seq x y z
N MET A 1 -2.86 6.34 -15.06
CA MET A 1 -2.40 4.97 -14.84
C MET A 1 -2.12 4.34 -16.18
N ASP A 2 -0.94 3.76 -16.35
CA ASP A 2 -0.55 3.09 -17.59
C ASP A 2 -1.41 1.82 -17.82
N PRO A 3 -1.50 1.34 -19.08
CA PRO A 3 -2.26 0.15 -19.40
C PRO A 3 -1.79 -1.06 -18.58
N PRO A 4 -2.69 -1.98 -18.18
CA PRO A 4 -2.36 -3.13 -17.35
C PRO A 4 -1.17 -3.99 -17.82
N ASN A 5 -0.95 -4.08 -19.13
CA ASN A 5 0.08 -4.91 -19.72
C ASN A 5 1.41 -4.17 -19.96
N GLU A 6 1.48 -2.88 -19.59
CA GLU A 6 2.62 -2.00 -19.89
C GLU A 6 3.20 -1.32 -18.64
N ARG A 7 2.85 -1.81 -17.45
CA ARG A 7 3.40 -1.36 -16.17
C ARG A 7 3.81 -2.50 -15.27
N HIS A 8 4.61 -2.23 -14.25
CA HIS A 8 4.83 -3.20 -13.19
C HIS A 8 3.56 -3.33 -12.34
N VAL A 9 3.36 -4.53 -11.78
CA VAL A 9 2.21 -4.80 -10.90
C VAL A 9 2.15 -3.85 -9.70
N GLY A 10 3.31 -3.40 -9.20
CA GLY A 10 3.40 -2.50 -8.06
C GLY A 10 3.21 -1.01 -8.38
N ASP A 11 3.09 -0.62 -9.65
CA ASP A 11 3.02 0.79 -10.04
C ASP A 11 1.61 1.34 -9.73
N LEU A 12 1.55 2.22 -8.73
CA LEU A 12 0.33 2.89 -8.25
C LEU A 12 0.29 4.39 -8.60
N GLY A 13 1.28 4.90 -9.34
CA GLY A 13 1.37 6.30 -9.77
C GLY A 13 1.69 7.29 -8.64
N ASN A 14 1.28 8.54 -8.84
CA ASN A 14 1.60 9.66 -7.96
C ASN A 14 0.52 9.94 -6.91
N VAL A 15 0.93 10.47 -5.77
CA VAL A 15 0.06 11.03 -4.72
C VAL A 15 0.42 12.49 -4.49
N GLU A 16 -0.58 13.34 -4.30
CA GLU A 16 -0.37 14.77 -4.05
C GLU A 16 -0.44 15.07 -2.54
N ALA A 17 0.58 15.73 -2.02
CA ALA A 17 0.61 16.21 -0.65
C ALA A 17 0.09 17.66 -0.60
N ASP A 18 -0.74 17.97 0.40
CA ASP A 18 -1.23 19.32 0.63
C ASP A 18 -0.13 20.27 1.16
N ASN A 19 -0.49 21.54 1.36
CA ASN A 19 0.42 22.56 1.89
C ASN A 19 0.95 22.27 3.31
N HIS A 20 0.41 21.27 4.00
CA HIS A 20 0.88 20.80 5.31
C HIS A 20 1.71 19.50 5.20
N GLY A 21 1.99 19.03 3.99
CA GLY A 21 2.73 17.79 3.74
C GLY A 21 1.90 16.52 3.96
N ARG A 22 0.55 16.60 3.92
CA ARG A 22 -0.34 15.44 4.06
C ARG A 22 -0.94 15.04 2.73
N ALA A 23 -0.80 13.78 2.35
CA ALA A 23 -1.51 13.16 1.24
C ALA A 23 -2.67 12.30 1.75
N VAL A 24 -3.86 12.44 1.16
CA VAL A 24 -5.03 11.58 1.39
C VAL A 24 -5.51 11.09 0.04
N PHE A 25 -5.56 9.77 -0.15
CA PHE A 25 -5.87 9.18 -1.46
C PHE A 25 -6.62 7.86 -1.30
N VAL A 26 -7.36 7.52 -2.35
CA VAL A 26 -7.99 6.21 -2.56
C VAL A 26 -7.68 5.81 -4.00
N VAL A 27 -7.16 4.60 -4.18
CA VAL A 27 -6.82 4.05 -5.49
C VAL A 27 -7.45 2.66 -5.60
N GLU A 28 -8.10 2.42 -6.73
CA GLU A 28 -8.59 1.09 -7.11
C GLU A 28 -7.67 0.55 -8.21
N ASP A 29 -7.17 -0.67 -8.00
CA ASP A 29 -6.28 -1.36 -8.94
C ASP A 29 -6.86 -2.74 -9.26
N GLY A 30 -7.02 -3.03 -10.56
CA GLY A 30 -7.60 -4.30 -11.03
C GLY A 30 -6.59 -5.42 -11.26
N ILE A 31 -5.29 -5.18 -11.04
CA ILE A 31 -4.20 -6.14 -11.26
C ILE A 31 -3.66 -6.63 -9.93
N ILE A 32 -3.53 -5.74 -8.96
CA ILE A 32 -2.98 -6.06 -7.64
C ILE A 32 -3.98 -6.94 -6.87
N SER A 33 -3.54 -8.13 -6.50
CA SER A 33 -4.21 -8.99 -5.52
C SER A 33 -3.53 -8.86 -4.16
N VAL A 34 -4.32 -8.68 -3.09
CA VAL A 34 -3.82 -8.56 -1.71
C VAL A 34 -2.99 -9.78 -1.31
N GLU A 35 -3.44 -10.99 -1.70
CA GLU A 35 -2.79 -12.25 -1.36
C GLU A 35 -1.35 -12.34 -1.89
N ASP A 36 -1.10 -11.75 -3.05
CA ASP A 36 0.21 -11.79 -3.74
C ASP A 36 1.22 -10.77 -3.19
N ILE A 37 0.74 -9.80 -2.41
CA ILE A 37 1.55 -8.67 -1.92
C ILE A 37 1.76 -8.67 -0.39
N ILE A 38 1.11 -9.57 0.36
CA ILE A 38 1.42 -9.74 1.79
C ILE A 38 2.91 -10.06 1.97
N GLY A 39 3.58 -9.30 2.84
CA GLY A 39 5.02 -9.42 3.09
C GLY A 39 5.92 -8.65 2.12
N ARG A 40 5.36 -7.99 1.09
CA ARG A 40 6.06 -6.98 0.28
C ARG A 40 6.01 -5.61 0.99
N ALA A 41 6.56 -4.59 0.34
CA ALA A 41 6.58 -3.22 0.87
C ALA A 41 5.82 -2.25 -0.04
N VAL A 42 5.14 -1.27 0.57
CA VAL A 42 4.76 -0.01 -0.07
C VAL A 42 5.90 0.98 0.13
N VAL A 43 6.23 1.74 -0.90
CA VAL A 43 7.32 2.73 -0.89
C VAL A 43 6.80 4.05 -1.43
N ILE A 44 7.15 5.15 -0.77
CA ILE A 44 6.97 6.51 -1.28
C ILE A 44 8.33 7.04 -1.74
N HIS A 45 8.34 7.64 -2.93
CA HIS A 45 9.51 8.22 -3.56
C HIS A 45 9.55 9.76 -3.38
N ALA A 46 10.74 10.34 -3.48
CA ALA A 46 11.00 11.76 -3.23
C ALA A 46 10.48 12.69 -4.35
N GLN A 47 10.35 12.19 -5.57
CA GLN A 47 9.99 12.96 -6.77
C GLN A 47 8.78 12.34 -7.45
N GLU A 48 8.19 13.11 -8.35
CA GLU A 48 7.09 12.66 -9.21
C GLU A 48 7.55 11.53 -10.14
N ASP A 49 6.75 10.47 -10.22
CA ASP A 49 6.87 9.40 -11.20
C ASP A 49 6.41 9.93 -12.56
N ASP A 50 7.30 9.86 -13.56
CA ASP A 50 7.03 10.28 -14.94
C ASP A 50 6.22 9.28 -15.76
N LEU A 51 5.76 8.18 -15.14
CA LEU A 51 4.93 7.12 -15.69
C LEU A 51 5.58 6.44 -16.91
N GLY A 52 6.91 6.41 -16.94
CA GLY A 52 7.67 5.90 -18.06
C GLY A 52 7.57 6.73 -19.33
N GLN A 53 7.07 7.97 -19.24
CA GLN A 53 6.91 8.88 -20.38
C GLN A 53 8.04 9.92 -20.47
N GLY A 54 8.92 9.95 -19.47
CA GLY A 54 10.10 10.81 -19.48
C GLY A 54 11.17 10.39 -20.49
N ASN A 55 12.08 11.32 -20.79
CA ASN A 55 13.23 11.10 -21.67
C ASN A 55 14.46 10.51 -20.91
N ASN A 56 14.26 9.96 -19.71
CA ASN A 56 15.34 9.42 -18.90
C ASN A 56 15.36 7.88 -19.00
N HIS A 57 16.56 7.28 -19.00
CA HIS A 57 16.70 5.82 -18.95
C HIS A 57 16.06 5.19 -17.70
N LEU A 58 15.88 5.96 -16.61
CA LEU A 58 15.18 5.53 -15.40
C LEU A 58 13.65 5.61 -15.52
N SER A 59 13.10 6.34 -16.49
CA SER A 59 11.65 6.48 -16.68
C SER A 59 10.97 5.12 -16.82
N LYS A 60 11.51 4.25 -17.70
CA LYS A 60 10.97 2.89 -17.91
C LYS A 60 11.26 1.90 -16.78
N LYS A 61 12.04 2.28 -15.76
CA LYS A 61 12.44 1.39 -14.66
C LYS A 61 11.78 1.75 -13.34
N THR A 62 11.78 3.02 -12.99
CA THR A 62 11.36 3.53 -11.68
C THR A 62 10.59 4.84 -11.79
N GLY A 63 10.08 5.17 -12.99
CA GLY A 63 9.40 6.44 -13.23
C GLY A 63 10.28 7.68 -13.04
N ASN A 64 11.60 7.51 -12.95
CA ASN A 64 12.51 8.57 -12.52
C ASN A 64 12.07 9.28 -11.20
N ALA A 65 11.40 8.57 -10.29
CA ALA A 65 10.78 9.13 -9.08
C ALA A 65 11.79 9.51 -7.96
N GLY A 66 13.09 9.39 -8.20
CA GLY A 66 14.13 9.69 -7.20
C GLY A 66 14.20 8.67 -6.05
N GLU A 67 14.82 9.07 -4.94
CA GLU A 67 15.10 8.19 -3.80
C GLU A 67 13.82 7.76 -3.06
N ALA A 68 13.85 6.56 -2.48
CA ALA A 68 12.80 6.09 -1.59
C ALA A 68 12.90 6.80 -0.23
N ILE A 69 11.87 7.53 0.17
CA ILE A 69 11.86 8.33 1.41
C ILE A 69 11.20 7.62 2.59
N VAL A 70 10.25 6.73 2.32
CA VAL A 70 9.52 5.95 3.34
C VAL A 70 9.15 4.60 2.76
N CYS A 71 9.21 3.55 3.58
CA CYS A 71 8.69 2.23 3.25
C CYS A 71 7.93 1.62 4.43
N GLY A 72 7.00 0.71 4.12
CA GLY A 72 6.24 -0.04 5.11
C GLY A 72 5.84 -1.41 4.59
N ILE A 73 5.89 -2.42 5.45
CA ILE A 73 5.52 -3.80 5.10
C ILE A 73 4.01 -3.91 4.98
N ILE A 74 3.54 -4.54 3.91
CA ILE A 74 2.14 -4.89 3.70
C ILE A 74 1.83 -6.09 4.58
N ALA A 75 1.21 -5.82 5.73
CA ALA A 75 0.88 -6.82 6.73
C ALA A 75 -0.59 -7.25 6.64
N ARG A 76 -0.88 -8.45 7.16
CA ARG A 76 -2.27 -8.87 7.38
C ARG A 76 -2.89 -7.95 8.43
N SER A 77 -4.07 -7.44 8.13
CA SER A 77 -4.95 -6.79 9.10
C SER A 77 -6.18 -7.66 9.27
N SER A 78 -6.69 -7.74 10.50
CA SER A 78 -8.03 -8.30 10.71
C SER A 78 -9.03 -7.49 9.91
N GLY A 79 -9.89 -8.16 9.14
CA GLY A 79 -11.06 -7.51 8.57
C GLY A 79 -12.03 -7.05 9.65
N LEU A 80 -13.04 -6.28 9.24
CA LEU A 80 -14.14 -5.91 10.13
C LEU A 80 -14.72 -7.16 10.79
N PHE A 81 -14.88 -7.12 12.11
CA PHE A 81 -15.42 -8.22 12.93
C PHE A 81 -14.57 -9.50 12.98
N GLN A 82 -13.35 -9.49 12.44
CA GLN A 82 -12.43 -10.63 12.48
C GLN A 82 -11.40 -10.55 13.61
N ASN A 83 -11.45 -9.50 14.45
CA ASN A 83 -10.60 -9.34 15.63
C ASN A 83 -11.40 -9.54 16.92
N LYS A 84 -12.07 -10.68 17.04
CA LYS A 84 -12.78 -11.02 18.27
C LYS A 84 -11.78 -11.22 19.40
N LYS A 85 -11.87 -10.38 20.43
CA LYS A 85 -11.10 -10.56 21.67
C LYS A 85 -11.97 -11.27 22.68
N GLN A 86 -11.66 -12.53 22.94
CA GLN A 86 -12.30 -13.29 24.00
C GLN A 86 -11.50 -13.11 25.29
N ILE A 87 -12.16 -12.63 26.36
CA ILE A 87 -11.56 -12.55 27.69
C ILE A 87 -12.04 -13.75 28.49
N CYS A 88 -11.12 -14.61 28.91
CA CYS A 88 -11.40 -15.79 29.73
C CYS A 88 -10.90 -15.59 31.16
N ALA A 89 -11.67 -16.06 32.14
CA ALA A 89 -11.20 -16.27 33.50
C ALA A 89 -10.29 -17.51 33.57
N CYS A 90 -9.41 -17.57 34.58
CA CYS A 90 -8.48 -18.69 34.77
C CYS A 90 -9.17 -20.04 35.06
N ASP A 91 -10.49 -20.04 35.27
CA ASP A 91 -11.33 -21.23 35.44
C ASP A 91 -11.92 -21.76 34.11
N GLY A 92 -11.61 -21.11 32.99
CA GLY A 92 -12.09 -21.49 31.66
C GLY A 92 -13.42 -20.84 31.26
N THR A 93 -13.99 -19.97 32.11
CA THR A 93 -15.23 -19.26 31.78
C THR A 93 -14.94 -18.05 30.90
N THR A 94 -15.61 -17.95 29.74
CA THR A 94 -15.62 -16.73 28.94
C THR A 94 -16.40 -15.65 29.69
N LEU A 95 -15.74 -14.55 30.04
CA LEU A 95 -16.36 -13.47 30.79
C LEU A 95 -17.16 -12.54 29.87
N TRP A 96 -16.57 -12.16 28.73
CA TRP A 96 -17.17 -11.23 27.75
C TRP A 96 -16.60 -11.46 26.34
N GLU A 97 -17.41 -11.18 25.32
CA GLU A 97 -17.04 -11.17 23.90
C GLU A 97 -17.46 -9.81 23.30
N GLU A 98 -16.51 -9.02 22.81
CA GLU A 98 -16.83 -7.81 22.03
C GLU A 98 -16.94 -8.20 20.54
N SER A 99 -18.09 -7.86 19.94
CA SER A 99 -18.39 -7.98 18.51
C SER A 99 -18.00 -6.72 17.75
#